data_AF-A0AAJ5W6S7-F1
#
_entry.id   AF-A0AAJ5W6S7-F1
#
_cell.length_a   1.000
_cell.length_b   1.000
_cell.length_c   1.000
_cell.angle_alpha   90.00
_cell.angle_beta   90.00
_cell.angle_gamma   90.00
#
_symmetry.space_group_name_H-M   'P 1'
#
loop_
_entity.id
_entity.type
_entity.pdbx_description
1 polymer ?
#
loop_
_entity_poly.entity_id
_entity_poly.type
_entity_poly.pdbx_seq_one_letter_code
_entity_poly.pdbx_strand_id
1 'polypeptide(L)'
;MRKVTVIVGQNIMDIAMQEYGDADAIVELCDMNNLELDDDVYAGQVLLLRDLTESDEVARYYKSKSMMVSSTLSMVTEEVIATGSEEIIVMNNDSLIGI
;
A
#
# COMPACT_ATOMS: atom_id res chain seq x y z
N MET A 1 -7.14 -5.63 21.80
CA MET A 1 -6.52 -6.47 20.75
C MET A 1 -7.11 -6.11 19.41
N ARG A 2 -6.25 -5.71 18.47
CA ARG A 2 -6.63 -5.32 17.11
C ARG A 2 -6.39 -6.48 16.16
N LYS A 3 -6.91 -6.34 14.94
CA LYS A 3 -6.65 -7.25 13.84
C LYS A 3 -6.27 -6.46 12.60
N VAL A 4 -5.38 -7.02 11.79
CA VAL A 4 -5.06 -6.52 10.45
C VAL A 4 -5.21 -7.66 9.46
N THR A 5 -5.67 -7.34 8.25
CA THR A 5 -5.69 -8.29 7.15
C THR A 5 -4.51 -7.98 6.26
N VAL A 6 -3.66 -8.98 6.02
CA VAL A 6 -2.50 -8.88 5.14
C VAL A 6 -2.96 -8.57 3.73
N ILE A 7 -2.37 -7.57 3.09
CA ILE A 7 -2.64 -7.27 1.68
C ILE A 7 -1.61 -7.92 0.76
N VAL A 8 -1.94 -8.00 -0.52
CA VAL A 8 -1.03 -8.53 -1.54
C VAL A 8 0.29 -7.75 -1.53
N GLY A 9 1.40 -8.49 -1.47
CA GLY A 9 2.74 -7.92 -1.55
C GLY A 9 3.38 -7.52 -0.22
N GLN A 10 2.69 -7.69 0.90
CA GLN A 10 3.27 -7.50 2.22
C GLN A 10 4.00 -8.75 2.70
N ASN A 11 5.16 -8.53 3.33
CA ASN A 11 5.78 -9.51 4.22
C ASN A 11 5.55 -9.13 5.70
N ILE A 12 6.01 -9.98 6.62
CA ILE A 12 5.80 -9.78 8.06
C ILE A 12 6.49 -8.51 8.61
N MET A 13 7.62 -8.10 8.04
CA MET A 13 8.30 -6.86 8.40
C MET A 13 7.54 -5.62 7.94
N ASP A 14 6.95 -5.65 6.75
CA ASP A 14 6.09 -4.56 6.26
C ASP A 14 4.93 -4.33 7.23
N ILE A 15 4.33 -5.42 7.73
CA ILE A 15 3.22 -5.35 8.68
C ILE A 15 3.69 -4.79 10.03
N ALA A 16 4.84 -5.25 10.53
CA ALA A 16 5.40 -4.74 11.78
C ALA A 16 5.64 -3.21 11.70
N MET A 17 6.28 -2.76 10.61
CA MET A 17 6.51 -1.34 10.35
C MET A 17 5.21 -0.55 10.16
N GLN A 18 4.23 -1.10 9.45
CA GLN A 18 2.96 -0.40 9.22
C GLN A 18 2.13 -0.25 10.51
N GLU A 19 2.03 -1.34 11.27
CA GLU A 19 1.08 -1.45 12.38
C GLU A 19 1.66 -1.11 13.75
N TYR A 20 2.98 -1.10 13.89
CA TYR A 20 3.69 -0.69 15.12
C TYR A 20 4.67 0.46 14.88
N GLY A 21 5.10 0.68 13.64
CA GLY A 21 6.07 1.74 13.34
C GLY A 21 7.49 1.42 13.80
N ASP A 22 7.72 0.17 14.18
CA ASP A 22 8.95 -0.32 14.78
C ASP A 22 9.21 -1.75 14.27
N ALA A 23 10.43 -2.00 13.80
CA ALA A 23 10.85 -3.31 13.34
C ALA A 23 11.05 -4.29 14.49
N ASP A 24 11.38 -3.82 15.69
CA ASP A 24 11.57 -4.67 16.87
C ASP A 24 10.26 -5.32 17.32
N ALA A 25 9.11 -4.74 16.94
CA ALA A 25 7.79 -5.29 17.19
C ALA A 25 7.49 -6.59 16.40
N ILE A 26 8.39 -7.01 15.50
CA ILE A 26 8.22 -8.27 14.77
C ILE A 26 8.18 -9.49 15.70
N VAL A 27 8.97 -9.49 16.78
CA VAL A 27 9.02 -10.61 17.73
C VAL A 27 7.66 -10.76 18.42
N GLU A 28 7.09 -9.64 18.89
CA GLU A 28 5.75 -9.63 19.49
C GLU A 28 4.68 -10.05 18.47
N LEU A 29 4.78 -9.59 17.22
CA LEU A 29 3.85 -9.96 16.15
C LEU A 29 3.88 -11.48 15.89
N CYS A 30 5.06 -12.07 15.80
CA CYS A 30 5.27 -13.50 15.63
C CYS A 30 4.67 -14.28 16.80
N ASP A 31 5.02 -13.92 18.04
CA ASP A 31 4.53 -14.57 19.26
C ASP A 31 3.00 -14.55 19.35
N MET A 32 2.37 -13.41 19.05
CA MET A 32 0.91 -13.27 19.09
C MET A 32 0.17 -14.11 18.04
N ASN A 33 0.83 -14.44 16.93
CA ASN A 33 0.23 -15.16 15.81
C ASN A 33 0.75 -16.58 15.65
N ASN A 34 1.62 -17.02 16.56
CA ASN A 34 2.26 -18.33 16.52
C ASN A 34 2.98 -18.57 15.19
N LEU A 35 3.71 -17.54 14.73
CA LEU A 35 4.53 -17.52 13.52
C LEU A 35 6.01 -17.49 13.89
N GLU A 36 6.86 -17.97 12.99
CA GLU A 36 8.31 -17.76 13.02
C GLU A 36 8.70 -16.53 12.16
N LEU A 37 9.96 -16.09 12.26
CA LEU A 37 10.43 -14.88 11.56
C LEU A 37 10.51 -15.08 10.02
N ASP A 38 10.80 -16.31 9.60
CA ASP A 38 10.92 -16.74 8.22
C ASP A 38 9.61 -17.30 7.64
N ASP A 39 8.53 -17.31 8.42
CA ASP A 39 7.21 -17.68 7.92
C ASP A 39 6.71 -16.65 6.92
N ASP A 40 6.16 -17.15 5.81
CA ASP A 40 5.43 -16.33 4.86
C ASP A 40 4.06 -15.93 5.43
N VAL A 41 3.66 -14.69 5.13
CA VAL A 41 2.29 -14.22 5.34
C VAL A 41 1.59 -14.07 4.00
N TYR A 42 0.32 -14.45 3.95
CA TYR A 42 -0.43 -14.49 2.70
C TYR A 42 -1.54 -13.44 2.67
N ALA A 43 -1.81 -12.87 1.50
CA ALA A 43 -2.92 -11.93 1.32
C ALA A 43 -4.25 -12.53 1.82
N GLY A 44 -5.00 -11.76 2.59
CA GLY A 44 -6.24 -12.20 3.23
C GLY A 44 -6.05 -12.88 4.60
N GLN A 45 -4.82 -13.21 5.00
CA GLN A 45 -4.53 -13.69 6.35
C GLN A 45 -4.84 -12.61 7.37
N VAL A 46 -5.46 -12.99 8.49
CA VAL A 46 -5.79 -12.08 9.58
C VAL A 46 -4.80 -12.28 10.71
N LEU A 47 -4.06 -11.22 11.04
CA LEU A 47 -3.10 -11.23 12.14
C LEU A 47 -3.66 -10.48 13.35
N LEU A 48 -3.40 -11.03 14.54
CA LEU A 48 -3.66 -10.43 15.83
C LEU A 48 -2.55 -9.44 16.16
N LEU A 49 -2.95 -8.27 16.65
CA LEU A 49 -2.02 -7.20 17.02
C LEU A 49 -2.32 -6.70 18.44
N ARG A 50 -1.30 -6.22 19.14
CA ARG A 50 -1.52 -5.45 20.37
C ARG A 50 -2.18 -4.10 20.06
N ASP A 51 -2.81 -3.54 21.08
CA ASP A 51 -3.34 -2.18 20.97
C ASP A 51 -2.20 -1.17 20.86
N LEU A 52 -2.45 -0.06 20.17
CA LEU A 52 -1.47 1.03 20.06
C LEU A 52 -1.38 1.77 21.39
N THR A 53 -0.19 2.23 21.70
CA THR A 53 0.19 3.02 22.86
C THR A 53 0.66 4.40 22.42
N GLU A 54 0.84 5.34 23.35
CA GLU A 54 1.37 6.68 23.04
C GLU A 54 2.77 6.66 22.41
N SER A 55 3.52 5.56 22.50
CA SER A 55 4.85 5.44 21.89
C SER A 55 4.81 5.04 20.40
N ASP A 56 3.69 4.54 19.88
CA ASP A 56 3.57 4.07 18.49
C ASP A 56 3.23 5.20 17.50
N GLU A 57 3.99 6.29 17.54
CA GLU A 57 3.74 7.51 16.74
C GLU A 57 3.81 7.26 15.24
N VAL A 58 4.76 6.44 14.79
CA VAL A 58 4.96 6.11 13.37
C VAL A 58 3.79 5.28 12.83
N ALA A 59 3.29 4.30 13.59
CA ALA A 59 2.08 3.55 13.22
C ALA A 59 0.87 4.49 13.10
N ARG A 60 0.70 5.41 14.05
CA ARG A 60 -0.36 6.42 13.99
C ARG A 60 -0.21 7.32 12.76
N TYR A 61 1.02 7.71 12.42
CA TYR A 61 1.29 8.50 11.22
C TYR A 61 0.82 7.77 9.96
N TYR A 62 1.24 6.51 9.74
CA TYR A 62 0.82 5.72 8.58
C TYR A 62 -0.71 5.59 8.50
N LYS A 63 -1.37 5.32 9.64
CA LYS A 63 -2.85 5.27 9.71
C LYS A 63 -3.50 6.59 9.36
N SER A 64 -3.01 7.71 9.88
CA SER A 64 -3.57 9.03 9.61
C SER A 64 -3.48 9.44 8.13
N LYS A 65 -2.47 8.90 7.41
CA LYS A 65 -2.23 9.15 5.99
C LYS A 65 -2.83 8.08 5.08
N SER A 66 -3.49 7.06 5.63
CA SER A 66 -3.96 5.88 4.88
C SER A 66 -2.83 5.27 4.03
N MET A 67 -1.61 5.29 4.56
CA MET A 67 -0.44 4.73 3.89
C MET A 67 -0.34 3.26 4.20
N MET A 68 0.08 2.49 3.19
CA MET A 68 0.39 1.07 3.34
C MET A 68 1.88 0.87 3.07
N VAL A 69 2.50 0.03 3.89
CA VAL A 69 3.90 -0.37 3.70
C VAL A 69 3.89 -1.70 2.98
N SER A 70 4.65 -1.80 1.90
CA SER A 70 4.82 -3.03 1.14
C SER A 70 6.19 -2.97 0.48
N SER A 71 7.02 -3.98 0.72
CA SER A 71 8.31 -4.13 0.05
C SER A 71 8.15 -4.57 -1.41
N THR A 72 6.98 -5.11 -1.78
CA THR A 72 6.70 -5.47 -3.17
C THR A 72 6.66 -4.23 -4.04
N LEU A 73 7.37 -4.28 -5.15
CA LEU A 73 7.42 -3.21 -6.14
C LEU A 73 6.02 -3.00 -6.75
N SER A 74 5.35 -1.92 -6.35
CA SER A 74 4.18 -1.43 -7.08
C SER A 74 4.66 -0.52 -8.20
N MET A 75 4.51 -0.96 -9.45
CA MET A 75 4.69 -0.05 -10.59
C MET A 75 3.61 1.04 -10.49
N VAL A 76 4.04 2.27 -10.24
CA VAL A 76 3.17 3.43 -10.35
C VAL A 76 2.89 3.61 -11.84
N THR A 77 1.74 3.11 -12.30
CA THR A 77 1.24 3.50 -13.62
C THR A 77 0.67 4.90 -13.46
N GLU A 78 1.49 5.93 -13.66
CA GLU A 78 0.94 7.25 -13.98
C GLU A 78 0.16 7.08 -15.30
N GLU A 79 -1.17 7.05 -15.22
CA GLU A 79 -1.98 7.23 -16.41
C GLU A 79 -1.79 8.68 -16.85
N VAL A 80 -0.88 8.91 -17.80
CA VAL A 80 -0.72 10.20 -18.45
C VAL A 80 -1.96 10.45 -19.31
N ILE A 81 -2.98 11.05 -18.71
CA ILE A 81 -4.14 11.55 -19.44
C ILE A 81 -3.68 12.82 -20.17
N ALA A 82 -3.49 12.68 -21.48
CA ALA A 82 -3.05 13.70 -22.45
C ALA A 82 -1.54 13.82 -22.68
N THR A 83 -1.05 13.05 -23.67
CA THR A 83 -0.08 13.61 -24.62
C THR A 83 -0.89 14.49 -25.57
N GLY A 84 -0.87 15.81 -25.36
CA GLY A 84 -1.51 16.76 -26.28
C GLY A 84 -0.94 16.59 -27.68
N SER A 85 -1.63 15.82 -28.52
CA SER A 85 -1.54 15.92 -29.97
C SER A 85 -2.18 17.26 -30.33
N GLU A 86 -1.35 18.27 -30.56
CA GLU A 86 -1.74 19.49 -31.27
C GLU A 86 -2.14 19.10 -32.71
N GLU A 87 -3.31 18.49 -32.88
CA GLU A 87 -4.18 18.62 -34.05
C GLU A 87 -5.52 17.92 -33.78
N ILE A 88 -6.55 18.72 -33.48
CA ILE A 88 -7.93 18.26 -33.60
C ILE A 88 -8.29 18.42 -35.08
N ILE A 89 -8.16 17.34 -35.87
CA ILE A 89 -8.76 17.31 -37.21
C ILE A 89 -10.27 17.15 -37.02
N VAL A 90 -11.00 18.26 -37.04
CA VAL A 90 -12.47 18.25 -37.06
C VAL A 90 -12.92 17.77 -38.45
N MET A 91 -13.19 16.48 -38.60
CA MET A 91 -13.94 15.99 -39.76
C MET A 91 -15.42 16.36 -39.57
N ASN A 92 -15.78 17.59 -39.95
CA ASN A 92 -17.17 17.88 -40.28
C ASN A 92 -17.42 17.37 -41.70
N ASN A 93 -18.40 16.48 -41.83
CA ASN A 93 -18.97 16.08 -43.11
C ASN A 93 -19.74 17.26 -43.74
N ASP A 94 -19.04 18.35 -44.08
CA ASP A 94 -19.37 19.21 -45.21
C ASP A 94 -18.26 20.26 -45.41
N SER A 95 -17.57 20.09 -46.55
CA SER A 95 -16.67 21.02 -47.23
C SER A 95 -15.33 21.39 -46.58
N LEU A 96 -14.26 20.92 -47.24
CA LEU A 96 -12.90 21.45 -47.18
C LEU A 96 -12.90 22.94 -47.56
N ILE A 97 -12.46 23.81 -46.64
CA ILE A 97 -11.96 25.13 -47.00
C ILE A 97 -10.49 25.15 -46.59
N GLY A 98 -9.63 25.07 -47.59
CA GLY A 98 -8.19 25.10 -47.39
C GLY A 98 -7.71 26.50 -47.05
N ILE A 99 -6.67 26.54 -46.22
CA ILE A 99 -5.46 27.31 -46.51
C ILE A 99 -4.26 26.46 -46.11
#